data_AF-A0A1V2JM40-F1
#
_entry.id   AF-A0A1V2JM40-F1
#
_cell.length_a   1.000
_cell.length_b   1.000
_cell.length_c   1.000
_cell.angle_alpha   90.00
_cell.angle_beta   90.00
_cell.angle_gamma   90.00
#
_symmetry.space_group_name_H-M   'P 1'
#
loop_
_entity.id
_entity.type
_entity.pdbx_description
1 polymer ?
#
loop_
_entity_poly.entity_id
_entity_poly.type
_entity_poly.pdbx_seq_one_letter_code
_entity_poly.pdbx_strand_id
1 'polypeptide(L)'
;MSSTNPPSHTAKLDRILADAQRDREMGYRDKALKMYPHVCGRCAREFSGKRLSELTVHHRNHNHDDNPQDGSNWELLCLYCHDNEHSRYTDQQYFGEGSTSSPTIAKATHNPFAALAGLMKKDD
;
A
#
# COMPACT_ATOMS: atom_id res chain seq x y z
N MET A 1 -35.95 30.75 26.88
CA MET A 1 -36.03 29.48 27.65
C MET A 1 -35.41 28.39 26.79
N SER A 2 -34.15 28.04 27.09
CA SER A 2 -33.34 27.11 26.30
C SER A 2 -33.88 25.68 26.43
N SER A 3 -34.10 25.02 25.29
CA SER A 3 -34.43 23.59 25.23
C SER A 3 -33.17 22.76 25.41
N THR A 4 -33.04 22.10 26.55
CA THR A 4 -32.04 21.06 26.83
C THR A 4 -32.59 19.68 26.45
N ASN A 5 -32.04 19.07 25.41
CA ASN A 5 -32.19 17.63 25.12
C ASN A 5 -31.00 16.88 25.75
N PRO A 6 -31.18 15.67 26.34
CA PRO A 6 -30.14 15.04 27.15
C PRO A 6 -29.06 14.31 26.33
N PRO A 7 -27.81 14.22 26.84
CA PRO A 7 -26.62 13.72 26.11
C PRO A 7 -26.41 12.18 26.15
N SER A 8 -27.40 11.39 26.57
CA SER A 8 -27.17 9.96 26.91
C SER A 8 -27.28 8.98 25.75
N HIS A 9 -28.07 9.30 24.71
CA HIS A 9 -28.31 8.38 23.60
C HIS A 9 -27.15 8.36 22.59
N THR A 10 -26.45 9.49 22.45
CA THR A 10 -25.28 9.64 21.58
C THR A 10 -24.08 8.87 22.14
N ALA A 11 -23.80 8.98 23.45
CA ALA A 11 -22.67 8.29 24.08
C ALA A 11 -22.71 6.76 23.97
N LYS A 12 -23.91 6.16 23.98
CA LYS A 12 -24.07 4.70 23.79
C LYS A 12 -23.85 4.29 22.34
N LEU A 13 -24.34 5.10 21.39
CA LEU A 13 -24.11 4.92 19.96
C LEU A 13 -22.62 5.07 19.61
N ASP A 14 -21.96 6.11 20.12
CA ASP A 14 -20.53 6.36 19.93
C ASP A 14 -19.69 5.20 20.46
N ARG A 15 -20.07 4.64 21.61
CA ARG A 15 -19.40 3.45 22.18
C ARG A 15 -19.59 2.22 21.30
N ILE A 16 -20.81 1.95 20.83
CA ILE A 16 -21.10 0.82 19.93
C ILE A 16 -20.33 0.97 18.61
N LEU A 17 -20.26 2.18 18.04
CA LEU A 17 -19.51 2.47 16.84
C LEU A 17 -18.00 2.27 17.06
N ALA A 18 -17.47 2.77 18.18
CA ALA A 18 -16.05 2.59 18.53
C ALA A 18 -15.69 1.12 18.82
N ASP A 19 -16.57 0.36 19.48
CA ASP A 19 -16.39 -1.08 19.71
C ASP A 19 -16.43 -1.87 18.40
N ALA A 20 -17.39 -1.56 17.51
CA ALA A 20 -17.45 -2.19 16.19
C ALA A 20 -16.21 -1.88 15.33
N GLN A 21 -15.64 -0.67 15.46
CA GLN A 21 -14.42 -0.27 14.75
C GLN A 21 -13.18 -1.00 15.31
N ARG A 22 -13.07 -1.13 16.64
CA ARG A 22 -12.03 -1.93 17.32
C ARG A 22 -12.12 -3.42 16.98
N ASP A 23 -13.32 -3.99 16.96
CA ASP A 23 -13.54 -5.41 16.66
C ASP A 23 -13.24 -5.75 15.20
N ARG A 24 -13.46 -4.80 14.27
CA ARG A 24 -12.97 -4.93 12.89
C ARG A 24 -11.45 -5.05 12.89
N GLU A 25 -10.75 -4.11 13.52
CA GLU A 25 -9.27 -4.05 13.53
C GLU A 25 -8.62 -5.24 14.27
N MET A 26 -9.16 -5.65 15.42
CA MET A 26 -8.66 -6.82 16.18
C MET A 26 -9.11 -8.16 15.58
N GLY A 27 -10.11 -8.17 14.68
CA GLY A 27 -10.68 -9.39 14.10
C GLY A 27 -9.97 -9.91 12.84
N TYR A 28 -9.74 -9.07 11.83
CA TYR A 28 -9.14 -9.54 10.56
C TYR A 28 -7.61 -9.64 10.64
N ARG A 29 -6.95 -8.80 11.45
CA ARG A 29 -5.50 -8.83 11.62
C ARG A 29 -5.03 -10.16 12.19
N ASP A 30 -5.61 -10.56 13.30
CA ASP A 30 -5.25 -11.81 13.97
C ASP A 30 -5.59 -13.03 13.11
N LYS A 31 -6.67 -12.97 12.33
CA LYS A 31 -6.99 -14.00 11.34
C LYS A 31 -5.94 -14.07 10.24
N ALA A 32 -5.55 -12.95 9.64
CA ALA A 32 -4.53 -12.91 8.60
C ALA A 32 -3.19 -13.45 9.11
N LEU A 33 -2.76 -13.08 10.31
CA LEU A 33 -1.53 -13.61 10.93
C LEU A 33 -1.60 -15.11 11.25
N LYS A 34 -2.79 -15.71 11.38
CA LYS A 34 -2.96 -17.16 11.55
C LYS A 34 -3.00 -17.91 10.22
N MET A 35 -3.53 -17.30 9.17
CA MET A 35 -3.73 -17.94 7.87
C MET A 35 -2.51 -17.83 6.95
N TYR A 36 -1.75 -16.73 7.05
CA TYR A 36 -0.65 -16.43 6.13
C TYR A 36 0.72 -16.63 6.75
N PRO A 37 1.74 -16.99 5.94
CA PRO A 37 3.11 -16.96 6.40
C PRO A 37 3.50 -15.55 6.83
N HIS A 38 4.32 -15.43 7.88
CA HIS A 38 4.76 -14.15 8.43
C HIS A 38 5.86 -13.50 7.58
N VAL A 39 5.58 -13.36 6.29
CA VAL A 39 6.48 -12.87 5.25
C VAL A 39 5.79 -11.73 4.51
N CYS A 40 6.53 -10.66 4.22
CA CYS A 40 6.03 -9.57 3.39
C CYS A 40 5.87 -10.02 1.94
N GLY A 41 4.66 -9.90 1.38
CA GLY A 41 4.34 -10.28 0.00
C GLY A 41 5.05 -9.46 -1.10
N ARG A 42 5.74 -8.36 -0.75
CA ARG A 42 6.46 -7.50 -1.72
C ARG A 42 7.97 -7.63 -1.64
N CYS A 43 8.54 -7.61 -0.43
CA CYS A 43 10.00 -7.66 -0.24
C CYS A 43 10.52 -9.00 0.27
N ALA A 44 9.64 -9.99 0.48
CA ALA A 44 9.97 -11.34 0.94
C ALA A 44 10.70 -11.41 2.30
N ARG A 45 10.72 -10.33 3.08
CA ARG A 45 11.28 -10.33 4.43
C ARG A 45 10.38 -11.12 5.38
N GLU A 46 10.97 -11.98 6.19
CA GLU A 46 10.30 -12.74 7.25
C GLU A 46 10.29 -11.96 8.58
N PHE A 47 9.19 -12.09 9.32
CA PHE A 47 8.91 -11.42 10.58
C PHE A 47 8.57 -12.45 11.65
N SER A 48 8.99 -12.19 12.89
CA SER A 48 8.78 -13.11 14.01
C SER A 48 8.90 -12.38 15.34
N GLY A 49 8.32 -12.97 16.39
CA GLY A 49 8.33 -12.42 17.75
C GLY A 49 7.82 -10.97 17.79
N LYS A 50 8.62 -10.07 18.36
CA LYS A 50 8.26 -8.66 18.50
C LYS A 50 8.10 -7.92 17.16
N ARG A 51 8.73 -8.41 16.08
CA ARG A 51 8.65 -7.77 14.75
C ARG A 51 7.34 -8.07 14.02
N LEU A 52 6.49 -8.98 14.51
CA LEU A 52 5.18 -9.24 13.89
C LEU A 52 4.26 -8.02 13.90
N SER A 53 4.47 -7.08 14.82
CA SER A 53 3.78 -5.79 14.81
C SER A 53 4.06 -4.97 13.55
N GLU A 54 5.19 -5.18 12.88
CA GLU A 54 5.59 -4.49 11.65
C GLU A 54 4.95 -5.08 10.38
N LEU A 55 4.29 -6.24 10.50
CA LEU A 55 3.64 -6.92 9.39
C LEU A 55 2.14 -6.61 9.41
N THR A 56 1.67 -5.75 8.52
CA THR A 56 0.29 -5.24 8.46
C THR A 56 -0.55 -5.97 7.42
N VAL A 57 -1.88 -5.92 7.56
CA VAL A 57 -2.82 -6.42 6.56
C VAL A 57 -3.10 -5.32 5.54
N HIS A 58 -2.94 -5.65 4.26
CA HIS A 58 -3.32 -4.81 3.12
C HIS A 58 -4.50 -5.45 2.38
N HIS A 59 -5.47 -4.64 1.96
CA HIS A 59 -6.62 -5.08 1.15
C HIS A 59 -6.28 -4.97 -0.33
N ARG A 60 -6.24 -6.09 -1.06
CA ARG A 60 -5.79 -6.15 -2.46
C ARG A 60 -6.62 -5.26 -3.39
N ASN A 61 -7.92 -5.17 -3.15
CA ASN A 61 -8.84 -4.31 -3.90
C ASN A 61 -8.98 -2.90 -3.32
N HIS A 62 -8.21 -2.54 -2.29
CA HIS A 62 -8.26 -1.26 -1.58
C HIS A 62 -9.61 -0.94 -0.91
N ASN A 63 -10.54 -1.90 -0.86
CA ASN A 63 -11.81 -1.79 -0.15
C ASN A 63 -11.69 -2.43 1.24
N HIS A 64 -11.60 -1.58 2.27
CA HIS A 64 -11.49 -2.02 3.66
C HIS A 64 -12.75 -2.68 4.25
N ASP A 65 -13.90 -2.56 3.58
CA ASP A 65 -15.14 -3.25 3.99
C ASP A 65 -15.24 -4.68 3.41
N ASP A 66 -14.50 -4.99 2.34
CA ASP A 66 -14.47 -6.31 1.73
C ASP A 66 -13.55 -7.27 2.50
N ASN A 67 -14.12 -7.94 3.49
CA ASN A 67 -13.42 -8.79 4.46
C ASN A 67 -13.89 -10.25 4.39
N PRO A 68 -13.59 -10.97 3.30
CA PRO A 68 -14.02 -12.36 3.15
C PRO A 68 -13.32 -13.25 4.20
N GLN A 69 -14.05 -14.25 4.72
CA GLN A 69 -13.55 -15.08 5.84
C GLN A 69 -12.39 -16.00 5.44
N ASP A 70 -12.22 -16.27 4.15
CA ASP A 70 -11.07 -17.00 3.59
C ASP A 70 -9.82 -16.12 3.44
N GLY A 71 -9.94 -14.82 3.72
CA GLY A 71 -8.88 -13.84 3.61
C GLY A 71 -8.48 -13.51 2.17
N SER A 72 -9.21 -13.95 1.14
CA SER A 72 -8.82 -13.82 -0.28
C SER A 72 -8.50 -12.38 -0.72
N ASN A 73 -9.11 -11.37 -0.07
CA ASN A 73 -8.82 -9.96 -0.31
C ASN A 73 -7.64 -9.39 0.52
N TRP A 74 -6.95 -10.21 1.32
CA TRP A 74 -5.89 -9.75 2.21
C TRP A 74 -4.50 -10.16 1.70
N GLU A 75 -3.50 -9.36 2.04
CA GLU A 75 -2.09 -9.73 1.98
C GLU A 75 -1.30 -9.15 3.17
N LEU A 76 -0.23 -9.82 3.58
CA LEU A 76 0.65 -9.34 4.64
C LEU A 76 1.82 -8.56 4.05
N LEU A 77 1.93 -7.28 4.41
CA LEU A 77 2.99 -6.37 3.96
C LEU A 77 3.72 -5.77 5.15
N CYS A 78 5.03 -5.52 5.02
CA CYS A 78 5.71 -4.70 6.01
C CYS A 78 5.28 -3.24 5.88
N LEU A 79 5.40 -2.46 6.96
CA LEU A 79 5.03 -1.03 7.01
C LEU A 79 5.43 -0.26 5.75
N TYR A 80 6.70 -0.37 5.34
CA TYR A 80 7.21 0.33 4.16
C TYR A 80 6.57 -0.12 2.84
N CYS A 81 6.38 -1.43 2.67
CA CYS A 81 5.76 -1.96 1.45
C CYS A 81 4.26 -1.63 1.40
N HIS A 82 3.61 -1.55 2.56
CA HIS A 82 2.21 -1.18 2.67
C HIS A 82 2.01 0.28 2.24
N ASP A 83 2.76 1.21 2.83
CA ASP A 83 2.66 2.65 2.51
C ASP A 83 3.00 2.93 1.05
N ASN A 84 4.00 2.23 0.51
CA ASN A 84 4.36 2.35 -0.90
C ASN A 84 3.25 1.84 -1.85
N GLU A 85 2.51 0.79 -1.48
CA GLU A 85 1.40 0.31 -2.31
C GLU A 85 0.26 1.33 -2.35
N HIS A 86 -0.09 1.93 -1.21
CA HIS A 86 -1.06 3.03 -1.14
C HIS A 86 -0.61 4.22 -1.99
N SER A 87 0.67 4.58 -1.92
CA SER A 87 1.23 5.68 -2.71
C SER A 87 1.14 5.41 -4.21
N ARG A 88 1.48 4.19 -4.64
CA ARG A 88 1.35 3.77 -6.05
C ARG A 88 -0.11 3.80 -6.53
N TYR A 89 -1.05 3.37 -5.69
CA TYR A 89 -2.48 3.42 -6.02
C TYR A 89 -2.98 4.86 -6.17
N THR A 90 -2.57 5.75 -5.26
CA THR A 90 -2.86 7.19 -5.38
C THR A 90 -2.24 7.79 -6.64
N ASP A 91 -0.96 7.53 -6.90
CA ASP A 91 -0.27 8.03 -8.10
C ASP A 91 -0.93 7.57 -9.40
N GLN A 92 -1.37 6.31 -9.49
CA GLN A 92 -2.09 5.79 -10.66
C GLN A 92 -3.43 6.51 -10.88
N GLN A 93 -4.12 6.93 -9.82
CA GLN A 93 -5.36 7.71 -9.95
C GLN A 93 -5.10 9.13 -10.49
N TYR A 94 -3.93 9.71 -10.20
CA TYR A 94 -3.53 11.00 -10.76
C TYR A 94 -3.03 10.89 -12.20
N PHE A 95 -2.29 9.83 -12.51
CA PHE A 95 -1.69 9.56 -13.81
C PHE A 95 -2.48 8.48 -14.57
N GLY A 96 -3.73 8.77 -14.93
CA GLY A 96 -4.55 7.87 -15.77
C GLY A 96 -3.89 7.53 -17.12
N GLU A 97 -4.41 6.53 -17.83
CA GLU A 97 -3.86 5.85 -19.04
C GLU A 97 -3.18 6.74 -20.12
N GLY A 98 -3.41 8.04 -20.14
CA GLY A 98 -2.73 8.99 -21.03
C GLY A 98 -1.38 9.55 -20.54
N SER A 99 -1.01 9.40 -19.26
CA SER A 99 0.17 10.08 -18.70
C SER A 99 1.51 9.36 -18.98
N THR A 100 1.48 8.06 -19.29
CA THR A 100 2.68 7.31 -19.70
C THR A 100 2.91 7.35 -21.21
N SER A 101 2.10 8.11 -21.95
CA SER A 101 2.46 8.52 -23.30
C SER A 101 3.80 9.23 -23.18
N SER A 102 4.90 8.53 -23.49
CA SER A 102 6.16 9.21 -23.71
C SER A 102 5.82 10.32 -24.70
N PRO A 103 6.04 11.61 -24.35
CA PRO A 103 5.94 12.64 -25.37
C PRO A 103 6.79 12.13 -26.54
N THR A 104 6.28 12.26 -27.76
CA THR A 104 7.03 11.97 -28.98
C THR A 104 8.16 12.98 -29.07
N ILE A 105 9.16 12.82 -28.21
CA ILE A 105 10.38 13.61 -28.17
C ILE A 105 11.16 13.14 -29.39
N ALA A 106 11.55 14.09 -30.23
CA ALA A 106 12.42 13.83 -31.36
C ALA A 106 13.61 12.97 -30.90
N LYS A 107 13.89 11.87 -31.60
CA LYS A 107 15.04 11.01 -31.32
C LYS A 107 16.28 11.88 -31.14
N ALA A 108 16.95 11.77 -30.00
CA ALA A 108 18.21 12.45 -29.77
C ALA A 108 19.23 11.99 -30.83
N THR A 109 19.68 12.91 -31.68
CA THR A 109 20.66 12.64 -32.74
C THR A 109 22.11 12.84 -32.29
N HIS A 110 22.32 13.28 -31.05
CA HIS A 110 23.64 13.61 -30.53
C HIS A 110 24.44 12.34 -30.21
N ASN A 111 25.57 12.16 -30.89
CA ASN A 111 26.52 11.07 -30.64
C ASN A 111 27.77 11.60 -29.92
N PRO A 112 27.80 11.63 -28.58
CA PRO A 112 28.91 12.21 -27.80
C PRO A 112 30.23 11.43 -27.92
N PHE A 113 30.18 10.20 -28.43
CA PHE A 113 31.34 9.32 -28.55
C PHE A 113 31.72 9.04 -30.02
N ALA A 114 31.25 9.85 -30.97
CA ALA A 114 31.57 9.67 -32.39
C ALA A 114 33.09 9.63 -32.67
N ALA A 115 33.89 10.36 -31.87
CA ALA A 115 35.34 10.40 -31.98
C ALA A 115 36.08 9.29 -31.21
N LEU A 116 35.40 8.52 -30.36
CA LEU A 116 36.03 7.49 -29.51
C LEU A 116 36.64 6.36 -30.35
N ALA A 117 35.99 5.99 -31.46
CA ALA A 117 36.50 4.97 -32.37
C ALA A 117 37.84 5.36 -33.03
N GLY A 118 38.12 6.65 -33.18
CA GLY A 118 39.41 7.14 -33.69
C GLY A 118 40.52 7.13 -32.64
N LEU A 119 40.16 7.23 -31.35
CA LEU A 119 41.11 7.16 -30.24
C LEU A 119 41.52 5.72 -29.93
N MET A 120 40.62 4.76 -30.11
CA MET A 120 40.91 3.32 -29.89
C MET A 120 41.78 2.68 -30.98
N LYS A 121 42.07 3.38 -32.08
CA LYS A 121 42.90 2.90 -33.19
C LYS A 121 44.33 3.45 -33.16
N LYS A 122 44.71 4.15 -32.09
CA LYS A 122 45.99 4.86 -31.99
C LYS A 122 47.04 4.13 -31.13
N ASP A 123 46.81 2.87 -30.82
CA ASP A 123 47.78 2.02 -30.15
C ASP A 123 48.43 1.07 -31.17
N ASP A 124 49.38 1.61 -31.94
CA ASP A 124 50.48 0.90 -32.61
C ASP A 124 51.75 1.79 -32.53
#